data_AF-A0AAW7S409-F1
#
_entry.id   AF-A0AAW7S409-F1
#
_cell.length_a   1.000
_cell.length_b   1.000
_cell.length_c   1.000
_cell.angle_alpha   90.00
_cell.angle_beta   90.00
_cell.angle_gamma   90.00
#
_symmetry.space_group_name_H-M   'P 1'
#
loop_
_entity.id
_entity.type
_entity.pdbx_description
1 polymer ?
#
loop_
_entity_poly.entity_id
_entity_poly.type
_entity_poly.pdbx_seq_one_letter_code
_entity_poly.pdbx_strand_id
1 'polypeptide(L)'
;MEENTAPTVIVTDGAAAADGGSLWIRIAVNGKASNYSLNRALAARGTPRYNTISGERGPLSKGERKELLALLCSIADPAIWAGMVGTFVQVLQASGDE
;
A
#
# COMPACT_ATOMS: atom_id res chain seq x y z
N MET A 1 -7.16 34.88 -6.32
CA MET A 1 -7.55 33.77 -5.42
C MET A 1 -6.81 32.56 -5.95
N GLU A 2 -5.74 32.17 -5.26
CA GLU A 2 -5.03 30.94 -5.60
C GLU A 2 -5.91 29.81 -5.06
N GLU A 3 -6.62 29.12 -5.94
CA GLU A 3 -7.30 27.88 -5.57
C GLU A 3 -6.20 26.91 -5.13
N ASN A 4 -6.00 26.80 -3.82
CA ASN A 4 -5.18 25.77 -3.23
C ASN A 4 -5.93 24.46 -3.40
N THR A 5 -5.96 23.93 -4.62
CA THR A 5 -6.56 22.64 -4.91
C THR A 5 -5.65 21.60 -4.27
N ALA A 6 -6.01 21.19 -3.06
CA ALA A 6 -5.40 20.05 -2.41
C ALA A 6 -5.35 18.87 -3.40
N PRO A 7 -4.24 18.12 -3.46
CA PRO A 7 -4.11 17.02 -4.40
C PRO A 7 -5.28 16.07 -4.22
N THR A 8 -5.98 15.76 -5.31
CA THR A 8 -7.07 14.78 -5.27
C THR A 8 -6.44 13.40 -5.21
N VAL A 9 -6.68 12.69 -4.10
CA VAL A 9 -6.16 11.35 -3.89
C VAL A 9 -7.31 10.35 -3.80
N ILE A 10 -7.29 9.37 -4.68
CA ILE A 10 -8.24 8.25 -4.70
C ILE A 10 -7.48 6.98 -4.37
N VAL A 11 -7.94 6.27 -3.34
CA VAL A 11 -7.43 4.95 -2.98
C VAL A 11 -8.50 3.92 -3.31
N THR A 12 -8.11 2.87 -4.03
CA THR A 12 -8.95 1.71 -4.32
C THR A 12 -8.25 0.47 -3.82
N ASP A 13 -8.91 -0.35 -3.01
CA ASP A 13 -8.35 -1.59 -2.48
C ASP A 13 -9.15 -2.82 -2.89
N GLY A 14 -8.49 -3.98 -2.84
CA GLY A 14 -9.15 -5.25 -3.12
C GLY A 14 -8.32 -6.48 -2.73
N ALA A 15 -9.01 -7.60 -2.56
CA ALA A 15 -8.39 -8.89 -2.30
C ALA A 15 -7.97 -9.56 -3.61
N ALA A 16 -6.78 -10.14 -3.64
CA ALA A 16 -6.36 -11.05 -4.70
C ALA A 16 -6.97 -12.43 -4.40
N ALA A 17 -8.13 -12.72 -4.98
CA ALA A 17 -8.89 -13.95 -4.69
C ALA A 17 -8.12 -15.25 -5.02
N ALA A 18 -7.15 -15.19 -5.94
CA ALA A 18 -6.50 -16.36 -6.51
C ALA A 18 -5.46 -17.04 -5.60
N ASP A 19 -4.87 -16.35 -4.64
CA ASP A 19 -3.76 -16.88 -3.83
C ASP A 19 -4.09 -17.07 -2.34
N GLY A 20 -5.36 -16.87 -1.98
CA GLY A 20 -5.90 -17.13 -0.66
C GLY A 20 -5.50 -16.10 0.41
N GLY A 21 -4.95 -14.94 0.03
CA GLY A 21 -4.74 -13.90 1.03
C GLY A 21 -4.09 -12.60 0.60
N SER A 22 -3.44 -12.52 -0.57
CA SER A 22 -2.78 -11.27 -0.99
C SER A 22 -3.79 -10.16 -1.23
N LEU A 23 -3.31 -8.93 -1.08
CA LEU A 23 -4.11 -7.73 -1.18
C LEU A 23 -3.48 -6.81 -2.22
N TRP A 24 -4.28 -5.91 -2.80
CA TRP A 24 -3.78 -4.85 -3.66
C TRP A 24 -4.42 -3.51 -3.29
N ILE A 25 -3.68 -2.45 -3.55
CA ILE A 25 -4.17 -1.07 -3.50
C ILE A 25 -3.73 -0.33 -4.76
N ARG A 26 -4.59 0.55 -5.25
CA ARG A 26 -4.30 1.52 -6.31
C ARG A 26 -4.44 2.90 -5.71
N ILE A 27 -3.40 3.70 -5.84
CA ILE A 27 -3.38 5.08 -5.36
C ILE A 27 -3.28 5.98 -6.58
N ALA A 28 -4.30 6.82 -6.80
CA ALA A 28 -4.29 7.84 -7.85
C ALA A 28 -4.13 9.22 -7.23
N VAL A 29 -3.04 9.91 -7.55
CA VAL A 29 -2.76 11.28 -7.11
C VAL A 29 -2.83 12.18 -8.35
N ASN A 30 -3.77 13.14 -8.35
CA ASN A 30 -3.98 14.05 -9.50
C ASN A 30 -4.10 13.30 -10.84
N GLY A 31 -4.81 12.17 -10.83
CA GLY A 31 -5.04 11.34 -12.02
C GLY A 31 -3.90 10.37 -12.37
N LYS A 32 -2.73 10.47 -11.74
CA LYS A 32 -1.64 9.50 -11.94
C LYS A 32 -1.79 8.36 -10.94
N ALA A 33 -2.06 7.15 -11.45
CA ALA A 33 -2.27 5.97 -10.63
C ALA A 33 -1.02 5.09 -10.52
N SER A 34 -0.74 4.61 -9.31
CA SER A 34 0.26 3.59 -9.01
C SER A 34 -0.43 2.39 -8.34
N ASN A 35 -0.03 1.18 -8.73
CA ASN A 35 -0.57 -0.06 -8.18
C ASN A 35 0.44 -0.71 -7.25
N TYR A 36 -0.03 -1.22 -6.12
CA TYR A 36 0.78 -1.93 -5.15
C TYR A 36 0.07 -3.22 -4.73
N SER A 37 0.85 -4.26 -4.51
CA SER A 37 0.37 -5.55 -4.02
C SER A 37 1.11 -5.94 -2.75
N LEU A 38 0.40 -6.50 -1.78
CA LEU A 38 0.94 -7.07 -0.56
C LEU A 38 0.81 -8.59 -0.64
N ASN A 39 1.94 -9.29 -0.69
CA ASN A 39 1.97 -10.75 -0.74
C ASN A 39 1.57 -11.34 0.61
N ARG A 40 0.37 -11.88 0.68
CA ARG A 40 -0.16 -12.63 1.84
C ARG A 40 -0.71 -13.98 1.40
N ALA A 41 -0.27 -14.44 0.23
CA ALA A 41 -0.63 -15.74 -0.33
C ALA A 41 -0.40 -16.85 0.70
N LEU A 42 -1.31 -17.83 0.74
CA LEU A 42 -1.21 -18.94 1.68
C LEU A 42 0.11 -19.71 1.48
N ALA A 43 0.51 -19.92 0.22
CA ALA A 43 1.74 -20.60 -0.16
C ALA A 43 3.02 -19.82 0.20
N ALA A 44 2.94 -18.51 0.47
CA ALA A 44 4.08 -17.70 0.86
C ALA A 44 4.31 -17.69 2.38
N ARG A 45 3.33 -18.13 3.20
CA ARG A 45 3.44 -18.11 4.66
C ARG A 45 4.69 -18.87 5.13
N GLY A 46 5.43 -18.27 6.07
CA GLY A 46 6.67 -18.83 6.61
C GLY A 46 7.90 -18.63 5.71
N THR A 47 7.75 -17.96 4.55
CA THR A 47 8.86 -17.61 3.67
C THR A 47 9.16 -16.10 3.71
N PRO A 48 10.37 -15.65 3.31
CA PRO A 48 10.69 -14.22 3.19
C PRO A 48 9.80 -13.46 2.19
N ARG A 49 9.08 -14.19 1.31
CA ARG A 49 8.15 -13.59 0.36
C ARG A 49 6.85 -13.13 1.02
N TYR A 50 6.51 -13.66 2.20
CA TYR A 50 5.35 -13.21 2.95
C TYR A 50 5.54 -11.76 3.40
N ASN A 51 4.46 -10.97 3.39
CA ASN A 51 4.48 -9.54 3.69
C ASN A 51 5.34 -8.68 2.73
N THR A 52 5.82 -9.24 1.61
CA THR A 52 6.51 -8.43 0.59
C THR A 52 5.50 -7.51 -0.09
N ILE A 53 5.81 -6.21 -0.12
CA ILE A 53 5.06 -5.23 -0.89
C ILE A 53 5.78 -4.99 -2.21
N SER A 54 5.04 -5.09 -3.30
CA SER A 54 5.53 -4.88 -4.66
C SER A 54 4.77 -3.77 -5.34
N GLY A 55 5.47 -2.95 -6.11
CA GLY A 55 4.88 -2.06 -7.12
C GLY A 55 4.90 -2.70 -8.50
N GLU A 56 4.68 -1.89 -9.53
CA GLU A 56 4.63 -2.34 -10.94
C GLU A 56 5.95 -2.94 -11.45
N ARG A 57 7.08 -2.61 -10.81
CA ARG A 57 8.42 -3.08 -11.19
C ARG A 57 8.97 -4.20 -10.30
N GLY A 58 8.16 -4.73 -9.37
CA GLY A 58 8.56 -5.75 -8.41
C GLY A 58 8.61 -5.25 -6.97
N PRO A 59 9.32 -5.96 -6.07
CA PRO A 59 9.38 -5.63 -4.65
C PRO A 59 9.90 -4.22 -4.39
N LEU A 60 9.25 -3.49 -3.48
CA LEU A 60 9.64 -2.14 -3.12
C LEU A 60 10.93 -2.14 -2.29
N SER A 61 11.84 -1.25 -2.65
CA SER A 61 13.02 -0.90 -1.87
C SER A 61 12.62 -0.29 -0.53
N LYS A 62 13.55 -0.23 0.42
CA LYS A 62 13.31 0.42 1.73
C LYS A 62 12.88 1.88 1.60
N GLY A 63 13.49 2.63 0.67
CA GLY A 63 13.12 4.01 0.37
C GLY A 63 11.68 4.11 -0.14
N GLU A 64 11.35 3.32 -1.16
CA GLU A 64 10.01 3.31 -1.77
C GLU A 64 8.93 2.90 -0.77
N ARG A 65 9.23 1.98 0.17
CA ARG A 65 8.33 1.63 1.28
C ARG A 65 8.09 2.81 2.23
N LYS A 66 9.13 3.57 2.58
CA LYS A 66 8.98 4.77 3.42
C LYS A 66 8.17 5.85 2.73
N GLU A 67 8.39 6.06 1.43
CA GLU A 67 7.60 7.01 0.64
C GLU A 67 6.13 6.59 0.55
N LEU A 68 5.87 5.29 0.33
CA LEU A 68 4.51 4.75 0.32
C LEU A 68 3.84 4.90 1.69
N LEU A 69 4.54 4.62 2.79
CA LEU A 69 4.01 4.82 4.14
C LEU A 69 3.66 6.29 4.39
N ALA A 70 4.57 7.21 4.06
CA ALA A 70 4.33 8.64 4.21
C ALA A 70 3.13 9.12 3.38
N LEU A 71 2.98 8.60 2.15
CA LEU A 71 1.85 8.89 1.30
C LEU A 71 0.54 8.36 1.90
N LEU A 72 0.50 7.10 2.34
CA LEU A 72 -0.69 6.52 2.97
C LEU A 72 -1.09 7.27 4.26
N CYS A 73 -0.10 7.71 5.03
CA CYS A 73 -0.34 8.51 6.24
C CYS A 73 -0.80 9.94 5.96
N SER A 74 -0.47 10.52 4.79
CA SER A 74 -0.89 11.89 4.44
C SER A 74 -2.28 11.95 3.82
N ILE A 75 -2.77 10.84 3.25
CA ILE A 75 -4.03 10.80 2.50
C ILE A 75 -5.21 10.24 3.29
N ALA A 76 -4.95 9.51 4.37
CA ALA A 76 -6.00 8.87 5.14
C ALA A 76 -5.80 9.13 6.63
N ASP A 77 -6.85 9.63 7.27
CA ASP A 77 -6.93 9.70 8.72
C ASP A 77 -6.77 8.28 9.29
N PRO A 78 -6.10 8.09 10.44
CA PRO A 78 -5.97 6.78 11.06
C PRO A 78 -7.31 6.04 11.27
N ALA A 79 -8.41 6.78 11.42
CA ALA A 79 -9.76 6.21 11.48
C ALA A 79 -10.29 5.70 10.12
N ILE A 80 -9.74 6.19 9.01
CA ILE A 80 -10.09 5.84 7.61
C ILE A 80 -9.28 4.64 7.11
N TRP A 81 -8.16 4.26 7.76
CA TRP A 81 -7.35 3.08 7.40
C TRP A 81 -8.06 1.73 7.58
N ALA A 82 -9.35 1.70 7.93
CA ALA A 82 -10.09 0.47 8.11
C ALA A 82 -10.05 -0.42 6.84
N GLY A 83 -9.80 -1.71 7.03
CA GLY A 83 -9.78 -2.69 5.94
C GLY A 83 -8.38 -2.96 5.37
N MET A 84 -8.29 -3.07 4.04
CA MET A 84 -7.08 -3.59 3.38
C MET A 84 -5.93 -2.57 3.42
N VAL A 85 -6.23 -1.27 3.32
CA VAL A 85 -5.22 -0.19 3.41
C VAL A 85 -4.51 -0.21 4.77
N GLY A 86 -5.22 -0.43 5.87
CA GLY A 86 -4.61 -0.57 7.20
C GLY A 86 -3.65 -1.76 7.30
N THR A 87 -3.93 -2.85 6.57
CA THR A 87 -3.02 -4.00 6.51
C THR A 87 -1.71 -3.62 5.81
N PHE A 88 -1.75 -2.80 4.75
CA PHE A 88 -0.53 -2.26 4.12
C PHE A 88 0.25 -1.37 5.09
N VAL A 89 -0.41 -0.45 5.79
CA VAL A 89 0.25 0.45 6.76
C VAL A 89 0.95 -0.34 7.86
N GLN A 90 0.29 -1.35 8.45
CA GLN A 90 0.88 -2.21 9.47
C GLN A 90 2.14 -2.92 8.98
N VAL A 91 2.10 -3.49 7.77
CA VAL A 91 3.27 -4.17 7.19
C VAL A 91 4.40 -3.18 6.89
N LEU A 92 4.06 -2.00 6.36
CA LEU A 92 5.06 -0.97 6.07
C LEU A 92 5.76 -0.49 7.35
N GLN A 93 5.01 -0.25 8.42
CA GLN A 93 5.55 0.12 9.73
C GLN A 93 6.48 -0.96 10.27
N ALA A 94 6.02 -2.22 10.32
CA ALA A 94 6.82 -3.34 10.82
C ALA A 94 8.12 -3.57 10.02
N SER A 95 8.14 -3.17 8.74
CA SER A 95 9.31 -3.30 7.86
C SER A 95 10.23 -2.07 7.84
N GLY A 96 9.85 -1.00 8.54
CA GLY A 96 10.59 0.27 8.60
C GLY A 96 11.59 0.36 9.76
N ASP A 97 11.43 -0.49 10.79
CA ASP A 97 12.22 -0.54 12.02
C ASP A 97 13.53 -1.37 11.91
N GLU A 98 13.79 -2.06 10.78
CA GLU A 98 15.05 -2.77 10.51
C GLU A 98 16.15 -1.85 9.94
#